data_AF-A0A0P4W213-F1
#
_entry.id   AF-A0A0P4W213-F1
#
_cell.length_a   1.000
_cell.length_b   1.000
_cell.length_c   1.000
_cell.angle_alpha   90.00
_cell.angle_beta   90.00
_cell.angle_gamma   90.00
#
_symmetry.space_group_name_H-M   'P 1'
#
loop_
_entity.id
_entity.type
_entity.pdbx_description
1 polymer ?
#
loop_
_entity_poly.entity_id
_entity_poly.type
_entity_poly.pdbx_seq_one_letter_code
_entity_poly.pdbx_strand_id
1 'polypeptide(L)'
;MLQAKSVINGKEHMRYFSPVSPPNEFGIIELVLRFENQGIMSQHFKALKPGDKVEFQGPCGGFEYLPNQLQELTLLASGGGITPGMQLIRSILKDPTDKTKITLLYYSENYNEILYREELDKYRSENLFSGLL
;
A
#
# COMPACT_ATOMS: atom_id res chain seq x y z
N MET A 1 -3.73 -5.13 -6.81
CA MET A 1 -2.38 -4.60 -7.13
C MET A 1 -2.35 -4.11 -8.57
N LEU A 2 -1.31 -3.37 -8.97
CA LEU A 2 -1.03 -2.99 -10.36
C LEU A 2 0.35 -3.52 -10.74
N GLN A 3 0.51 -4.03 -11.96
CA GLN A 3 1.80 -4.39 -12.53
C GLN A 3 2.32 -3.20 -13.35
N ALA A 4 3.50 -2.68 -12.99
CA ALA A 4 4.23 -1.75 -13.84
C ALA A 4 5.19 -2.50 -14.75
N LYS A 5 5.31 -2.06 -16.00
CA LYS A 5 6.22 -2.60 -17.00
C LYS A 5 7.06 -1.48 -17.61
N SER A 6 8.36 -1.72 -17.71
CA SER A 6 9.32 -0.83 -18.39
C SER A 6 10.36 -1.63 -19.17
N VAL A 7 10.77 -1.12 -20.34
CA VAL A 7 11.90 -1.66 -21.10
C VAL A 7 13.15 -0.86 -20.76
N ILE A 8 14.14 -1.50 -20.13
CA ILE A 8 15.37 -0.87 -19.64
C ILE A 8 16.55 -1.63 -20.25
N ASN A 9 17.45 -0.94 -20.95
CA ASN A 9 18.59 -1.55 -21.66
C ASN A 9 18.19 -2.71 -22.59
N GLY A 10 17.05 -2.56 -23.28
CA GLY A 10 16.52 -3.58 -24.20
C GLY A 10 15.90 -4.81 -23.52
N LYS A 11 15.77 -4.83 -22.19
CA LYS A 11 15.14 -5.91 -21.43
C LYS A 11 13.86 -5.43 -20.76
N GLU A 12 12.86 -6.29 -20.76
CA GLU A 12 11.60 -6.04 -20.07
C GLU A 12 11.73 -6.30 -18.58
N HIS A 13 11.28 -5.35 -17.77
CA HIS A 13 11.23 -5.44 -16.32
C HIS A 13 9.81 -5.18 -15.83
N MET A 14 9.29 -6.07 -14.99
CA MET A 14 7.96 -5.96 -14.41
C MET A 14 8.01 -5.97 -12.89
N ARG A 15 7.21 -5.13 -12.24
CA ARG A 15 7.04 -5.13 -10.77
C ARG A 15 5.59 -4.85 -10.40
N TYR A 16 5.16 -5.48 -9.30
CA TYR A 16 3.84 -5.23 -8.73
C TYR A 16 3.91 -4.16 -7.66
N PHE A 17 2.91 -3.28 -7.65
CA PHE A 17 2.72 -2.24 -6.66
C PHE A 17 1.29 -2.29 -6.14
N SER A 18 1.13 -2.03 -4.85
CA SER A 18 -0.18 -1.78 -4.26
C SER A 18 -0.42 -0.27 -4.29
N PRO A 19 -1.45 0.21 -4.99
CA PRO A 19 -1.84 1.60 -4.89
C PRO A 19 -2.17 1.98 -3.45
N VAL A 20 -2.12 3.27 -3.15
CA VAL A 20 -2.59 3.79 -1.84
C VAL A 20 -3.75 4.76 -2.00
N SER A 21 -4.02 5.18 -3.25
CA SER A 21 -5.21 5.90 -3.62
C SER A 21 -6.47 5.04 -3.42
N PRO A 22 -7.60 5.65 -3.02
CA PRO A 22 -8.89 4.96 -2.93
C PRO A 22 -9.30 4.32 -4.27
N PRO A 23 -9.93 3.11 -4.26
CA PRO A 23 -10.38 2.46 -5.50
C PRO A 23 -11.43 3.26 -6.29
N ASN A 24 -12.13 4.21 -5.64
CA ASN A 24 -13.15 5.04 -6.25
C ASN A 24 -12.65 6.42 -6.71
N GLU A 25 -11.35 6.68 -6.62
CA GLU A 25 -10.73 7.91 -7.11
C GLU A 25 -10.23 7.70 -8.55
N PHE A 26 -11.00 8.21 -9.51
CA PHE A 26 -10.72 8.00 -10.94
C PHE A 26 -9.72 9.01 -11.49
N GLY A 27 -8.85 8.55 -12.39
CA GLY A 27 -7.87 9.38 -13.09
C GLY A 27 -6.56 9.60 -12.33
N ILE A 28 -6.46 9.15 -11.07
CA ILE A 28 -5.26 9.25 -10.24
C ILE A 28 -4.93 7.87 -9.66
N ILE A 29 -3.64 7.52 -9.70
CA ILE A 29 -3.09 6.36 -9.01
C ILE A 29 -1.92 6.87 -8.18
N GLU A 30 -1.97 6.62 -6.87
CA GLU A 30 -0.88 6.96 -5.97
C GLU A 30 -0.13 5.69 -5.56
N LEU A 31 1.21 5.74 -5.63
CA LEU A 31 2.09 4.63 -5.25
C LEU A 31 3.10 5.13 -4.20
N VAL A 32 3.39 4.29 -3.21
CA VAL A 32 4.54 4.51 -2.32
C VAL A 32 5.68 3.58 -2.72
N LEU A 33 6.83 4.18 -3.03
CA LEU A 33 8.00 3.48 -3.53
C LEU A 33 9.18 3.69 -2.58
N ARG A 34 9.78 2.60 -2.12
CA ARG A 34 11.12 2.62 -1.52
C ARG A 34 12.15 2.40 -2.62
N PHE A 35 13.11 3.32 -2.72
CA PHE A 35 14.15 3.23 -3.73
C PHE A 35 15.37 2.48 -3.20
N GLU A 36 15.63 1.32 -3.78
CA GLU A 36 16.82 0.52 -3.50
C GLU A 36 17.97 0.92 -4.44
N ASN A 37 19.18 1.07 -3.90
CA ASN A 37 20.35 1.56 -4.64
C ASN A 37 20.70 0.70 -5.87
N GLN A 38 20.47 -0.62 -5.79
CA GLN A 38 20.78 -1.57 -6.86
C GLN A 38 19.53 -2.05 -7.63
N GLY A 39 18.34 -1.54 -7.28
CA GLY A 39 17.09 -1.96 -7.91
C GLY A 39 16.90 -1.33 -9.28
N ILE A 40 16.93 -2.11 -10.36
CA ILE A 40 16.75 -1.61 -11.75
C ILE A 40 15.47 -0.78 -11.89
N MET A 41 14.33 -1.32 -11.43
CA MET A 41 13.05 -0.59 -11.45
C MET A 41 13.03 0.58 -10.47
N SER A 42 13.68 0.48 -9.31
CA SER A 42 13.81 1.59 -8.37
C SER A 42 14.54 2.78 -9.00
N GLN A 43 15.68 2.53 -9.65
CA GLN A 43 16.44 3.58 -10.34
C GLN A 43 15.67 4.16 -11.53
N HIS A 44 14.95 3.31 -12.27
CA HIS A 44 14.09 3.76 -13.36
C HIS A 44 12.99 4.71 -12.85
N PHE A 45 12.23 4.30 -11.83
CA PHE A 45 11.18 5.14 -11.25
C PHE A 45 11.73 6.44 -10.62
N LYS A 46 12.92 6.38 -10.02
CA LYS A 46 13.59 7.57 -9.46
C LYS A 46 13.99 8.59 -10.53
N ALA A 47 14.20 8.15 -11.77
CA ALA A 47 14.58 9.00 -12.89
C ALA A 47 13.38 9.63 -13.63
N LEU A 48 12.16 9.18 -13.35
CA LEU A 48 10.94 9.70 -13.98
C LEU A 48 10.70 11.17 -13.61
N LYS A 49 10.14 11.91 -14.56
CA LYS A 49 9.74 13.30 -14.43
C LYS A 49 8.24 13.45 -14.71
N PRO A 50 7.59 14.51 -14.21
CA PRO A 50 6.22 14.83 -14.60
C PRO A 50 6.08 14.86 -16.14
N GLY A 51 5.09 14.13 -16.65
CA GLY A 51 4.86 13.95 -18.09
C GLY A 51 5.42 12.65 -18.68
N ASP A 52 6.35 11.99 -17.99
CA ASP A 52 6.81 10.66 -18.39
C ASP A 52 5.69 9.63 -18.25
N LYS A 53 5.77 8.59 -19.08
CA LYS A 53 4.76 7.51 -19.13
C LYS A 53 5.35 6.22 -18.62
N VAL A 54 4.53 5.48 -17.88
CA VAL A 54 4.83 4.12 -17.41
C VAL A 54 3.64 3.25 -17.77
N GLU A 55 3.91 2.05 -18.31
CA GLU A 55 2.85 1.10 -18.61
C GLU A 55 2.41 0.41 -17.32
N PHE A 56 1.11 0.45 -17.05
CA PHE A 56 0.49 -0.27 -15.95
C PHE A 56 -0.58 -1.23 -16.47
N GLN A 57 -0.66 -2.40 -15.85
CA GLN A 57 -1.72 -3.38 -16.03
C GLN A 57 -2.37 -3.67 -14.67
N GLY A 58 -3.70 -3.74 -14.62
CA GLY A 58 -4.41 -4.18 -13.43
C GLY A 58 -5.92 -3.98 -13.48
N PRO A 59 -6.63 -4.32 -12.39
CA PRO A 59 -6.08 -4.88 -11.16
C PRO A 59 -5.48 -6.29 -11.35
N CYS A 60 -4.39 -6.58 -10.66
CA CYS A 60 -3.74 -7.89 -10.57
C CYS A 60 -3.81 -8.42 -9.12
N GLY A 61 -4.05 -9.71 -8.93
CA GLY A 61 -4.26 -10.35 -7.62
C GLY A 61 -5.69 -10.86 -7.44
N GLY A 62 -6.06 -11.25 -6.21
CA GLY A 62 -7.33 -11.96 -5.97
C GLY A 62 -7.94 -11.81 -4.57
N PHE A 63 -7.58 -10.79 -3.80
CA PHE A 63 -8.29 -10.50 -2.55
C PHE A 63 -9.09 -9.21 -2.71
N GLU A 64 -10.39 -9.36 -2.90
CA GLU A 64 -11.37 -8.28 -2.83
C GLU A 64 -12.08 -8.38 -1.49
N TYR A 65 -12.13 -7.26 -0.78
CA TYR A 65 -12.74 -7.17 0.54
C TYR A 65 -14.15 -6.60 0.42
N LEU A 66 -15.11 -7.26 1.06
CA LEU A 66 -16.47 -6.77 1.24
C LEU A 66 -16.70 -6.42 2.72
N PRO A 67 -17.52 -5.40 3.03
CA PRO A 67 -17.82 -5.04 4.42
C PRO A 67 -18.32 -6.24 5.23
N ASN A 68 -17.82 -6.41 6.46
CA ASN A 68 -18.13 -7.53 7.35
C ASN A 68 -17.79 -8.93 6.78
N GLN A 69 -16.97 -9.04 5.73
CA GLN A 69 -16.51 -10.33 5.22
C GLN A 69 -15.63 -11.07 6.24
N LEU A 70 -14.95 -10.33 7.11
CA LEU A 70 -14.07 -10.86 8.15
C LEU A 70 -14.59 -10.46 9.53
N GLN A 71 -14.46 -11.36 10.51
CA GLN A 71 -14.62 -10.96 11.91
C GLN A 71 -13.40 -10.19 12.42
N GLU A 72 -12.20 -10.65 12.04
CA GLU A 72 -10.92 -10.09 12.46
C GLU A 72 -9.94 -10.07 11.28
N LEU A 73 -9.18 -8.99 11.16
CA LEU A 73 -8.09 -8.80 10.19
C LEU A 73 -6.80 -8.55 10.97
N THR A 74 -5.85 -9.47 10.88
CA THR A 74 -4.50 -9.30 11.43
C THR A 74 -3.51 -9.03 10.31
N LEU A 75 -2.81 -7.90 10.39
CA LEU A 75 -1.82 -7.44 9.43
C LEU A 75 -0.43 -7.50 10.05
N LEU A 76 0.50 -8.10 9.32
CA LEU A 76 1.94 -8.08 9.61
C LEU A 76 2.62 -7.26 8.53
N ALA A 77 3.29 -6.18 8.91
CA ALA A 77 3.89 -5.26 7.94
C ALA A 77 5.31 -4.83 8.34
N SER A 78 6.09 -4.50 7.33
CA SER A 78 7.35 -3.77 7.45
C SER A 78 7.59 -2.96 6.19
N GLY A 79 8.25 -1.80 6.31
CA GLY A 79 8.51 -0.88 5.19
C GLY A 79 7.29 -0.63 4.30
N GLY A 80 7.46 -0.67 2.97
CA GLY A 80 6.38 -0.50 2.01
C GLY A 80 5.34 -1.64 1.99
N GLY A 81 5.56 -2.73 2.74
CA GLY A 81 4.64 -3.85 2.86
C GLY A 81 3.31 -3.48 3.52
N ILE A 82 3.22 -2.32 4.19
CA ILE A 82 1.98 -1.79 4.76
C ILE A 82 0.97 -1.30 3.70
N THR A 83 1.42 -1.02 2.47
CA THR A 83 0.58 -0.40 1.42
C THR A 83 -0.72 -1.16 1.09
N PRO A 84 -0.75 -2.49 0.87
CA PRO A 84 -2.01 -3.23 0.74
C PRO A 84 -2.84 -3.21 2.03
N GLY A 85 -2.18 -3.23 3.20
CA GLY A 85 -2.85 -3.14 4.51
C GLY A 85 -3.60 -1.81 4.68
N MET A 86 -3.00 -0.69 4.27
CA MET A 86 -3.66 0.63 4.34
C MET A 86 -4.92 0.68 3.50
N GLN A 87 -4.97 0.04 2.32
CA GLN A 87 -6.20 0.00 1.52
C GLN A 87 -7.33 -0.71 2.29
N LEU A 88 -7.03 -1.84 2.94
CA LEU A 88 -8.01 -2.58 3.74
C LEU A 88 -8.45 -1.79 4.97
N ILE A 89 -7.48 -1.27 5.74
CA ILE A 89 -7.75 -0.47 6.95
C ILE A 89 -8.67 0.71 6.60
N ARG A 90 -8.31 1.50 5.58
CA ARG A 90 -9.11 2.66 5.16
C ARG A 90 -10.50 2.26 4.67
N SER A 91 -10.62 1.12 3.96
CA SER A 91 -11.92 0.64 3.47
C SER A 91 -12.84 0.23 4.61
N ILE A 92 -12.32 -0.54 5.57
CA ILE A 92 -13.06 -0.97 6.77
C ILE A 92 -13.47 0.24 7.61
N LEU A 93 -12.51 1.12 7.94
CA LEU A 93 -12.78 2.25 8.85
C LEU A 93 -13.65 3.35 8.23
N LYS A 94 -13.72 3.44 6.89
CA LYS A 94 -14.61 4.37 6.19
C LYS A 94 -16.07 3.93 6.23
N ASP A 95 -16.34 2.64 6.38
CA ASP A 95 -17.69 2.10 6.48
C ASP A 95 -18.09 1.88 7.95
N PRO A 96 -18.94 2.73 8.54
CA PRO A 96 -19.36 2.58 9.95
C PRO A 96 -20.18 1.30 10.21
N THR A 97 -20.70 0.65 9.15
CA THR A 97 -21.44 -0.61 9.25
C THR A 97 -20.52 -1.82 9.30
N ASP A 98 -19.24 -1.65 8.95
CA ASP A 98 -18.24 -2.70 9.04
C ASP A 98 -17.76 -2.90 10.48
N LYS A 99 -17.80 -4.14 10.95
CA LYS A 99 -17.44 -4.56 12.32
C LYS A 99 -16.18 -5.41 12.38
N THR A 100 -15.45 -5.54 11.27
CA THR A 100 -14.15 -6.23 11.27
C THR A 100 -13.20 -5.58 12.25
N LYS A 101 -12.69 -6.37 13.20
CA LYS A 101 -11.67 -5.91 14.14
C LYS A 101 -10.30 -5.95 13.47
N ILE A 102 -9.54 -4.87 13.58
CA ILE A 102 -8.22 -4.79 12.96
C ILE A 102 -7.14 -4.95 14.03
N THR A 103 -6.12 -5.74 13.73
CA THR A 103 -4.87 -5.86 14.48
C THR A 103 -3.71 -5.60 13.52
N LEU A 104 -2.80 -4.70 13.89
CA LEU A 104 -1.60 -4.40 13.09
C LEU A 104 -0.35 -4.59 13.94
N LEU A 105 0.58 -5.41 13.46
CA LEU A 105 1.96 -5.48 13.93
C LEU A 105 2.86 -4.93 12.85
N TYR A 106 3.47 -3.76 13.11
CA TYR A 106 4.32 -3.07 12.14
C TYR A 106 5.75 -2.97 12.66
N TYR A 107 6.63 -3.77 12.07
CA TYR A 107 8.06 -3.70 12.34
C TYR A 107 8.78 -2.60 11.52
N SER A 108 9.61 -1.82 12.20
CA SER A 108 10.58 -0.90 11.62
C SER A 108 11.83 -0.83 12.51
N GLU A 109 13.02 -0.64 11.93
CA GLU A 109 14.26 -0.46 12.69
C GLU A 109 14.21 0.84 13.51
N ASN A 110 13.74 1.92 12.88
CA ASN A 110 13.54 3.21 13.50
C ASN A 110 12.05 3.55 13.52
N TYR A 111 11.56 4.06 14.65
CA TYR A 111 10.16 4.48 14.80
C TYR A 111 9.74 5.55 13.76
N ASN A 112 10.68 6.42 13.38
CA ASN A 112 10.44 7.49 12.41
C ASN A 112 10.37 6.99 10.94
N GLU A 113 10.70 5.73 10.69
CA GLU A 113 10.61 5.11 9.35
C GLU A 113 9.27 4.40 9.12
N ILE A 114 8.39 4.37 10.11
CA ILE A 114 7.04 3.82 10.00
C ILE A 114 6.24 4.70 9.03
N LEU A 115 5.84 4.13 7.89
CA LEU A 115 4.99 4.80 6.91
C LEU A 115 3.58 4.98 7.48
N TYR A 116 2.95 6.10 7.17
CA TYR A 116 1.59 6.45 7.67
C TYR A 116 1.47 6.52 9.19
N ARG A 117 2.59 6.71 9.91
CA ARG A 117 2.62 6.73 11.38
C ARG A 117 1.55 7.62 11.99
N GLU A 118 1.42 8.87 11.54
CA GLU A 118 0.46 9.81 12.13
C GLU A 118 -1.00 9.37 11.95
N GLU A 119 -1.32 8.79 10.79
CA GLU A 119 -2.64 8.21 10.49
C GLU A 119 -2.89 6.97 11.35
N LEU A 120 -1.90 6.10 11.50
CA LEU A 120 -1.98 4.90 12.33
C LEU A 120 -2.11 5.23 13.82
N ASP A 121 -1.36 6.22 14.31
CA ASP A 121 -1.41 6.69 15.70
C ASP A 121 -2.78 7.32 16.01
N LYS A 122 -3.36 8.07 15.07
CA LYS A 122 -4.72 8.60 15.19
C LYS A 122 -5.72 7.47 15.39
N TYR A 123 -5.75 6.49 14.49
CA TYR A 123 -6.68 5.37 14.60
C TYR A 123 -6.49 4.56 15.90
N ARG A 124 -5.24 4.40 16.36
CA ARG A 124 -4.94 3.78 17.65
C ARG A 124 -5.56 4.57 18.81
N SER A 125 -5.41 5.90 18.82
CA SER A 125 -5.99 6.77 19.86
C SER A 125 -7.52 6.74 19.90
N GLU A 126 -8.15 6.46 18.76
CA GLU A 126 -9.60 6.29 18.61
C GLU A 126 -10.05 4.85 18.94
N ASN A 127 -9.12 3.98 19.39
CA ASN A 127 -9.33 2.55 19.67
C ASN A 127 -9.89 1.76 18.47
N LEU A 128 -9.53 2.16 17.25
CA LEU A 128 -10.00 1.51 16.02
C LEU A 128 -9.23 0.22 15.66
N PHE A 129 -8.12 -0.06 16.35
CA PHE A 129 -7.41 -1.34 16.28
C PHE A 129 -6.57 -1.62 17.53
N SER A 130 -6.28 -2.90 17.76
CA SER A 130 -5.40 -3.40 18.81
C SER A 130 -4.08 -3.87 18.21
N GLY A 131 -2.94 -3.24 18.53
CA GLY A 131 -1.65 -3.64 17.95
C GLY A 131 -0.46 -2.86 18.51
N LEU A 132 0.69 -3.53 18.60
CA LEU A 132 1.97 -2.96 19.02
C LEU A 132 2.71 -2.45 17.77
N LEU A 133 3.06 -1.16 17.76
CA LEU A 133 4.16 -0.60 16.95
C LEU A 133 5.49 -0.93 17.62
#